data_AF-A0A5N6U2G9-F1
#
_entry.id   AF-A0A5N6U2G9-F1
#
_cell.length_a   1.000
_cell.length_b   1.000
_cell.length_c   1.000
_cell.angle_alpha   90.00
_cell.angle_beta   90.00
_cell.angle_gamma   90.00
#
_symmetry.space_group_name_H-M   'P 1'
#
loop_
_entity.id
_entity.type
_entity.pdbx_description
1 polymer ?
#
loop_
_entity_poly.entity_id
_entity_poly.type
_entity_poly.pdbx_seq_one_letter_code
_entity_poly.pdbx_strand_id
1 'polypeptide(L)'
;MSWLKQHPLSSLGASSQAGLDGDDKTNESKDCSDTESIYSNENASNGGHGTDDTLAVTQVLEQHGIPCCLVGIAALVFYGAGRVRDDWEICVPTELVNQAAELLQSEPYATQYRLVKPWPYYNPLSLIHTYHRFKSKGTDHYFFLVPSIDMYIDCNPSNFIRSPRGLPYPKLNVFIQSCLDTYDMLQLCDVIDGTDISEEWGENNLNLNGTNDIEWAKEKNKRGKKFGGKWAHGPFAWEGQKDKREMWQTLVRTKEDRLDWTTPRDIFVTQYRLKDEPDPWTVLSDRS
;
A
#
# COMPACT_ATOMS: atom_id res chain seq x y z
N MET A 1 -19.39 20.23 -8.46
CA MET A 1 -19.35 19.70 -9.85
C MET A 1 -19.04 18.20 -9.76
N SER A 2 -20.02 17.32 -9.58
CA SER A 2 -20.88 16.63 -10.57
C SER A 2 -20.15 15.70 -11.55
N TRP A 3 -19.49 14.65 -11.05
CA TRP A 3 -19.20 13.42 -11.81
C TRP A 3 -19.19 12.23 -10.84
N LEU A 4 -20.37 11.67 -10.52
CA LEU A 4 -20.58 10.30 -10.00
C LEU A 4 -22.05 10.08 -9.62
N LYS A 5 -22.97 10.23 -10.57
CA LYS A 5 -24.32 9.67 -10.46
C LYS A 5 -24.76 9.19 -11.83
N GLN A 6 -24.65 7.90 -12.08
CA GLN A 6 -25.61 7.08 -12.82
C GLN A 6 -25.00 5.70 -13.10
N HIS A 7 -25.53 4.67 -12.43
CA HIS A 7 -25.87 3.39 -13.05
C HIS A 7 -26.87 2.68 -12.13
N PRO A 8 -28.11 2.41 -12.58
CA PRO A 8 -29.03 1.55 -11.86
C PRO A 8 -28.80 0.07 -12.22
N LEU A 9 -28.81 -0.77 -11.20
CA LEU A 9 -28.96 -2.22 -11.28
C LEU A 9 -30.37 -2.56 -11.77
N SER A 10 -30.49 -3.41 -12.79
CA SER A 10 -31.70 -4.20 -13.06
C SER A 10 -31.32 -5.60 -13.55
N SER A 11 -31.84 -6.58 -12.81
CA SER A 11 -31.83 -8.01 -13.05
C SER A 11 -32.96 -8.48 -13.99
N LEU A 12 -32.86 -9.75 -14.41
CA LEU A 12 -33.87 -10.65 -15.06
C LEU A 12 -33.96 -10.52 -16.59
N GLY A 13 -33.92 -11.58 -17.40
CA GLY A 13 -33.78 -13.03 -17.18
C GLY A 13 -34.10 -13.81 -18.49
N ALA A 14 -33.57 -15.04 -18.62
CA ALA A 14 -33.99 -16.15 -19.50
C ALA A 14 -33.92 -15.92 -21.04
N SER A 15 -33.69 -16.88 -21.96
CA SER A 15 -33.36 -18.31 -22.03
C SER A 15 -33.40 -18.66 -23.52
N SER A 16 -32.43 -19.38 -24.10
CA SER A 16 -32.68 -20.45 -25.08
C SER A 16 -31.40 -21.18 -25.51
N GLN A 17 -31.51 -22.51 -25.51
CA GLN A 17 -30.51 -23.54 -25.80
C GLN A 17 -30.15 -23.73 -27.28
N ALA A 18 -29.11 -24.56 -27.47
CA ALA A 18 -28.81 -25.54 -28.54
C ALA A 18 -27.54 -25.18 -29.34
N GLY A 19 -26.54 -26.05 -29.52
CA GLY A 19 -26.28 -27.43 -29.08
C GLY A 19 -24.96 -27.92 -29.74
N LEU A 20 -24.38 -29.00 -29.17
CA LEU A 20 -23.64 -30.14 -29.80
C LEU A 20 -22.50 -29.82 -30.80
N ASP A 21 -21.33 -30.45 -30.87
CA ASP A 21 -20.69 -31.65 -30.32
C ASP A 21 -19.19 -31.55 -30.69
N GLY A 22 -18.30 -32.28 -30.02
CA GLY A 22 -16.91 -32.44 -30.48
C GLY A 22 -15.97 -33.08 -29.45
N ASP A 23 -15.91 -34.42 -29.48
CA ASP A 23 -15.15 -35.31 -28.60
C ASP A 23 -13.61 -35.25 -28.71
N ASP A 24 -13.00 -35.74 -27.63
CA ASP A 24 -11.90 -36.73 -27.56
C ASP A 24 -10.45 -36.30 -27.23
N LYS A 25 -10.04 -36.68 -26.01
CA LYS A 25 -8.76 -37.27 -25.53
C LYS A 25 -7.43 -36.53 -25.82
N THR A 26 -6.47 -36.41 -24.90
CA THR A 26 -5.92 -37.44 -24.00
C THR A 26 -4.97 -36.79 -22.97
N ASN A 27 -4.85 -37.43 -21.80
CA ASN A 27 -3.87 -37.29 -20.72
C ASN A 27 -2.50 -36.69 -21.06
N GLU A 28 -2.04 -35.77 -20.19
CA GLU A 28 -0.73 -35.95 -19.55
C GLU A 28 -0.78 -35.43 -18.10
N SER A 29 -0.74 -36.39 -17.18
CA SER A 29 -0.52 -36.20 -15.75
C SER A 29 0.89 -35.67 -15.50
N LYS A 30 1.00 -34.49 -14.90
CA LYS A 30 2.19 -34.13 -14.13
C LYS A 30 1.78 -33.63 -12.76
N ASP A 31 1.58 -34.64 -11.92
CA ASP A 31 1.87 -34.68 -10.49
C ASP A 31 2.59 -33.43 -9.95
N CYS A 32 1.82 -32.51 -9.39
CA CYS A 32 2.21 -31.73 -8.23
C CYS A 32 1.09 -31.95 -7.23
N SER A 33 1.22 -33.01 -6.45
CA SER A 33 0.44 -33.20 -5.24
C SER A 33 0.80 -32.08 -4.26
N ASP A 34 0.14 -30.93 -4.45
CA ASP A 34 -0.16 -30.01 -3.37
C ASP A 34 -1.02 -30.78 -2.37
N THR A 35 -0.33 -31.54 -1.50
CA THR A 35 -0.87 -31.80 -0.19
C THR A 35 -0.89 -30.43 0.49
N GLU A 36 -1.99 -29.70 0.27
CA GLU A 36 -2.45 -28.64 1.15
C GLU A 36 -2.41 -29.22 2.56
N SER A 37 -1.33 -28.94 3.28
CA SER A 37 -1.29 -29.24 4.69
C SER A 37 -2.39 -28.40 5.30
N ILE A 38 -3.43 -29.06 5.78
CA ILE A 38 -4.52 -28.55 6.61
C ILE A 38 -3.93 -28.16 7.98
N TYR A 39 -2.87 -27.36 8.00
CA TYR A 39 -2.50 -26.58 9.16
C TYR A 39 -3.35 -25.34 9.07
N SER A 40 -4.34 -25.23 9.95
CA SER A 40 -4.93 -23.95 10.31
C SER A 40 -3.77 -22.99 10.56
N ASN A 41 -3.55 -22.02 9.67
CA ASN A 41 -2.58 -20.97 9.97
C ASN A 41 -3.08 -20.28 11.24
N GLU A 42 -2.18 -20.12 12.21
CA GLU A 42 -2.51 -19.30 13.37
C GLU A 42 -2.77 -17.88 12.88
N ASN A 43 -3.64 -17.16 13.58
CA ASN A 43 -3.84 -15.75 13.30
C ASN A 43 -2.50 -15.01 13.48
N ALA A 44 -2.23 -14.05 12.61
CA ALA A 44 -1.10 -13.16 12.79
C ALA A 44 -1.19 -12.41 14.14
N SER A 45 -0.07 -11.90 14.63
CA SER A 45 -0.01 -11.18 15.91
C SER A 45 -0.99 -9.99 15.99
N ASN A 46 -1.26 -9.52 17.22
CA ASN A 46 -2.10 -8.34 17.48
C ASN A 46 -3.50 -8.46 16.84
N GLY A 47 -4.21 -9.56 17.14
CA GLY A 47 -5.58 -9.77 16.66
C GLY A 47 -5.69 -10.04 15.15
N GLY A 48 -4.62 -10.53 14.51
CA GLY A 48 -4.58 -10.78 13.07
C GLY A 48 -3.97 -9.64 12.25
N HIS A 49 -3.49 -8.56 12.88
CA HIS A 49 -2.89 -7.43 12.15
C HIS A 49 -1.43 -7.66 11.72
N GLY A 50 -0.75 -8.64 12.30
CA GLY A 50 0.62 -9.02 11.92
C GLY A 50 1.69 -8.01 12.31
N THR A 51 1.42 -7.17 13.30
CA THR A 51 2.27 -6.03 13.70
C THR A 51 3.62 -6.50 14.28
N ASP A 52 3.64 -7.51 15.14
CA ASP A 52 4.89 -8.06 15.68
C ASP A 52 5.61 -8.93 14.63
N ASP A 53 4.86 -9.60 13.76
CA ASP A 53 5.41 -10.36 12.63
C ASP A 53 6.17 -9.44 11.67
N THR A 54 5.58 -8.29 11.31
CA THR A 54 6.23 -7.27 10.48
C THR A 54 7.42 -6.64 11.21
N LEU A 55 7.31 -6.40 12.52
CA LEU A 55 8.43 -5.85 13.30
C LEU A 55 9.64 -6.78 13.20
N ALA A 56 9.43 -8.08 13.34
CA ALA A 56 10.50 -9.08 13.19
C ALA A 56 11.14 -9.02 11.79
N VAL A 57 10.34 -8.88 10.71
CA VAL A 57 10.88 -8.72 9.35
C VAL A 57 11.74 -7.47 9.22
N THR A 58 11.24 -6.32 9.71
CA THR A 58 11.99 -5.04 9.63
C THR A 58 13.30 -5.11 10.41
N GLN A 59 13.31 -5.75 11.58
CA GLN A 59 14.52 -5.94 12.38
C GLN A 59 15.56 -6.81 11.65
N VAL A 60 15.12 -7.88 10.96
CA VAL A 60 16.03 -8.71 10.15
C VAL A 60 16.71 -7.90 9.05
N LEU A 61 15.94 -7.09 8.32
CA LEU A 61 16.47 -6.23 7.25
C LEU A 61 17.46 -5.20 7.82
N GLU A 62 17.09 -4.51 8.90
CA GLU A 62 17.94 -3.49 9.54
C GLU A 62 19.24 -4.07 10.10
N GLN A 63 19.19 -5.27 10.71
CA GLN A 63 20.37 -5.98 11.21
C GLN A 63 21.38 -6.31 10.10
N HIS A 64 20.91 -6.45 8.86
CA HIS A 64 21.73 -6.71 7.68
C HIS A 64 22.06 -5.44 6.89
N GLY A 65 21.85 -4.26 7.50
CA GLY A 65 22.18 -2.97 6.89
C GLY A 65 21.24 -2.58 5.75
N ILE A 66 20.06 -3.18 5.64
CA ILE A 66 19.04 -2.83 4.67
C ILE A 66 18.04 -1.91 5.38
N PRO A 67 18.12 -0.58 5.20
CA PRO A 67 17.13 0.32 5.79
C PRO A 67 15.75 0.02 5.19
N CYS A 68 14.72 0.11 6.02
CA CYS A 68 13.36 -0.11 5.56
C CYS A 68 12.35 0.73 6.34
N CYS A 69 11.20 1.00 5.71
CA CYS A 69 10.06 1.60 6.38
C CYS A 69 8.75 1.06 5.80
N LEU A 70 7.67 1.17 6.56
CA LEU A 70 6.35 0.69 6.19
C LEU A 70 5.60 1.80 5.46
N VAL A 71 5.09 1.47 4.27
CA VAL A 71 4.49 2.43 3.32
C VAL A 71 3.08 2.01 2.92
N GLY A 72 2.47 2.74 1.98
CA GLY A 72 1.14 2.45 1.46
C GLY A 72 0.09 2.48 2.58
N ILE A 73 -0.77 1.47 2.61
CA ILE A 73 -1.85 1.40 3.61
C ILE A 73 -1.31 1.35 5.05
N ALA A 74 -0.14 0.75 5.28
CA ALA A 74 0.45 0.70 6.62
C ALA A 74 0.78 2.10 7.16
N ALA A 75 1.38 2.96 6.33
CA ALA A 75 1.67 4.35 6.70
C ALA A 75 0.40 5.17 6.91
N LEU A 76 -0.62 4.99 6.05
CA LEU A 76 -1.91 5.64 6.23
C LEU A 76 -2.56 5.29 7.57
N VAL A 77 -2.59 4.00 7.93
CA VAL A 77 -3.15 3.54 9.22
C VAL A 77 -2.37 4.11 10.40
N PHE A 78 -1.03 4.13 10.32
CA PHE A 78 -0.18 4.75 11.36
C PHE A 78 -0.48 6.24 11.55
N TYR A 79 -0.76 6.95 10.46
CA TYR A 79 -1.16 8.35 10.47
C TYR A 79 -2.67 8.56 10.63
N GLY A 80 -3.42 7.56 11.10
CA GLY A 80 -4.82 7.70 11.54
C GLY A 80 -5.89 7.40 10.51
N ALA A 81 -5.54 7.02 9.27
CA ALA A 81 -6.55 6.70 8.27
C ALA A 81 -7.28 5.38 8.58
N GLY A 82 -8.60 5.39 8.41
CA GLY A 82 -9.48 4.23 8.65
C GLY A 82 -9.46 3.18 7.53
N ARG A 83 -8.27 2.75 7.07
CA ARG A 83 -8.11 1.78 5.98
C ARG A 83 -7.96 0.34 6.49
N VAL A 84 -8.29 -0.63 5.64
CA VAL A 84 -8.02 -2.07 5.88
C VAL A 84 -6.75 -2.44 5.13
N ARG A 85 -5.83 -3.12 5.82
CA ARG A 85 -4.54 -3.58 5.28
C ARG A 85 -4.59 -5.11 5.21
N ASP A 86 -4.53 -5.64 3.99
CA ASP A 86 -4.48 -7.09 3.76
C ASP A 86 -3.04 -7.62 3.85
N ASP A 87 -2.11 -6.91 3.21
CA ASP A 87 -0.68 -7.24 3.20
C ASP A 87 0.13 -6.03 3.67
N TRP A 88 1.28 -6.27 4.29
CA TRP A 88 2.21 -5.21 4.65
C TRP A 88 3.10 -4.81 3.47
N GLU A 89 3.37 -3.51 3.34
CA GLU A 89 4.25 -2.98 2.30
C GLU A 89 5.53 -2.46 2.96
N ILE A 90 6.64 -3.19 2.79
CA ILE A 90 7.94 -2.86 3.36
C ILE A 90 8.79 -2.23 2.25
N CYS A 91 8.95 -0.92 2.31
CA CYS A 91 9.82 -0.16 1.41
C CYS A 91 11.29 -0.41 1.75
N VAL A 92 12.09 -0.76 0.75
CA VAL A 92 13.55 -0.92 0.84
C VAL A 92 14.22 -0.16 -0.31
N PRO A 93 15.50 0.26 -0.18
CA PRO A 93 16.22 0.87 -1.29
C PRO A 93 16.15 0.00 -2.55
N THR A 94 15.88 0.63 -3.68
CA THR A 94 15.55 -0.06 -4.95
C THR A 94 16.64 -1.03 -5.38
N GLU A 95 17.90 -0.64 -5.18
CA GLU A 95 19.10 -1.41 -5.46
C GLU A 95 19.29 -2.60 -4.52
N LEU A 96 18.67 -2.59 -3.33
CA LEU A 96 18.77 -3.65 -2.32
C LEU A 96 17.57 -4.60 -2.32
N VAL A 97 16.55 -4.40 -3.16
CA VAL A 97 15.34 -5.24 -3.19
C VAL A 97 15.68 -6.72 -3.40
N ASN A 98 16.56 -7.02 -4.37
CA ASN A 98 16.96 -8.40 -4.64
C ASN A 98 17.77 -8.99 -3.49
N GLN A 99 18.69 -8.22 -2.91
CA GLN A 99 19.47 -8.64 -1.73
C GLN A 99 18.56 -8.92 -0.53
N ALA A 100 17.54 -8.08 -0.29
CA ALA A 100 16.55 -8.30 0.76
C ALA A 100 15.72 -9.57 0.50
N ALA A 101 15.31 -9.80 -0.75
CA ALA A 101 14.56 -11.00 -1.12
C ALA A 101 15.41 -12.28 -0.98
N GLU A 102 16.69 -12.24 -1.35
CA GLU A 102 17.64 -13.35 -1.17
C GLU A 102 17.89 -13.63 0.32
N LEU A 103 18.08 -12.59 1.12
CA LEU A 103 18.27 -12.69 2.57
C LEU A 103 17.10 -13.45 3.23
N LEU A 104 15.85 -13.04 2.94
CA LEU A 104 14.66 -13.66 3.52
C LEU A 104 14.44 -15.11 3.04
N GLN A 105 15.09 -15.52 1.94
CA GLN A 105 15.07 -16.90 1.43
C GLN A 105 16.30 -17.72 1.87
N SER A 106 17.25 -17.11 2.58
CA SER A 106 18.46 -17.76 3.08
C SER A 106 18.28 -18.25 4.52
N GLU A 107 19.03 -19.26 4.94
CA GLU A 107 19.04 -19.70 6.34
C GLU A 107 19.65 -18.62 7.25
N PRO A 108 19.09 -18.39 8.46
CA PRO A 108 18.00 -19.13 9.09
C PRO A 108 16.58 -18.62 8.73
N TYR A 109 16.45 -17.58 7.92
CA TYR A 109 15.17 -16.91 7.65
C TYR A 109 14.24 -17.69 6.74
N ALA A 110 14.79 -18.58 5.90
CA ALA A 110 14.02 -19.50 5.08
C ALA A 110 13.09 -20.42 5.88
N THR A 111 13.36 -20.65 7.17
CA THR A 111 12.46 -21.41 8.06
C THR A 111 11.26 -20.59 8.53
N GLN A 112 11.34 -19.26 8.45
CA GLN A 112 10.33 -18.32 8.92
C GLN A 112 9.53 -17.70 7.78
N TYR A 113 10.14 -17.47 6.62
CA TYR A 113 9.50 -16.81 5.50
C TYR A 113 9.54 -17.69 4.25
N ARG A 114 8.53 -17.55 3.40
CA ARG A 114 8.51 -18.17 2.07
C ARG A 114 8.10 -17.15 1.03
N LEU A 115 8.77 -17.16 -0.11
CA LEU A 115 8.32 -16.42 -1.28
C LEU A 115 7.02 -17.04 -1.79
N VAL A 116 6.04 -16.21 -2.11
CA VAL A 116 4.75 -16.62 -2.69
C VAL A 116 4.51 -15.87 -3.99
N LYS A 117 3.58 -16.39 -4.81
CA LYS A 117 3.21 -15.72 -6.05
C LYS A 117 2.68 -14.30 -5.72
N PRO A 118 3.07 -13.27 -6.48
CA PRO A 118 2.46 -11.94 -6.37
C PRO A 118 0.94 -12.00 -6.57
N TRP A 119 0.24 -10.93 -6.17
CA TRP A 119 -1.20 -10.83 -6.43
C TRP A 119 -1.47 -10.99 -7.94
N PRO A 120 -2.43 -11.85 -8.33
CA PRO A 120 -2.79 -12.03 -9.75
C PRO A 120 -3.58 -10.85 -10.33
N TYR A 121 -4.02 -9.92 -9.49
CA TYR A 121 -4.87 -8.80 -9.86
C TYR A 121 -4.06 -7.53 -10.07
N TYR A 122 -4.48 -6.75 -11.07
CA TYR A 122 -4.00 -5.41 -11.29
C TYR A 122 -4.51 -4.48 -10.21
N ASN A 123 -3.61 -3.73 -9.59
CA ASN A 123 -3.95 -2.58 -8.78
C ASN A 123 -3.62 -1.31 -9.58
N PRO A 124 -4.62 -0.50 -9.99
CA PRO A 124 -4.37 0.76 -10.66
C PRO A 124 -3.33 1.61 -9.93
N LEU A 125 -2.44 2.26 -10.69
CA LEU A 125 -1.40 3.14 -10.15
C LEU A 125 -0.34 2.45 -9.25
N SER A 126 -0.27 1.12 -9.28
CA SER A 126 0.70 0.34 -8.50
C SER A 126 1.36 -0.78 -9.30
N LEU A 127 2.63 -1.06 -9.00
CA LEU A 127 3.39 -2.18 -9.54
C LEU A 127 3.46 -3.36 -8.55
N ILE A 128 2.55 -3.43 -7.57
CA ILE A 128 2.55 -4.46 -6.51
C ILE A 128 2.55 -5.90 -7.05
N HIS A 129 1.97 -6.14 -8.22
CA HIS A 129 1.96 -7.45 -8.89
C HIS A 129 3.35 -7.88 -9.44
N THR A 130 4.33 -6.97 -9.44
CA THR A 130 5.71 -7.23 -9.88
C THR A 130 6.68 -7.44 -8.73
N TYR A 131 6.26 -7.15 -7.50
CA TYR A 131 7.14 -7.17 -6.33
C TYR A 131 7.24 -8.56 -5.71
N HIS A 132 8.31 -8.78 -4.96
CA HIS A 132 8.47 -10.00 -4.17
C HIS A 132 7.45 -9.99 -3.03
N ARG A 133 6.56 -10.99 -3.03
CA ARG A 133 5.57 -11.21 -1.98
C ARG A 133 6.02 -12.37 -1.10
N PHE A 134 5.97 -12.19 0.20
CA PHE A 134 6.34 -13.20 1.17
C PHE A 134 5.14 -13.54 2.06
N LYS A 135 5.19 -14.74 2.61
CA LYS A 135 4.32 -15.18 3.70
C LYS A 135 5.18 -15.67 4.86
N SER A 136 4.85 -15.27 6.09
CA SER A 136 5.39 -15.94 7.29
C SER A 136 4.86 -17.36 7.39
N LYS A 137 5.73 -18.31 7.74
CA LYS A 137 5.36 -19.71 7.93
C LYS A 137 4.63 -19.87 9.26
N GLY A 138 3.50 -20.57 9.24
CA GLY A 138 2.68 -20.84 10.44
C GLY A 138 1.62 -19.78 10.76
N THR A 139 1.73 -18.57 10.22
CA THR A 139 0.77 -17.48 10.46
C THR A 139 0.14 -16.95 9.17
N ASP A 140 -1.03 -16.30 9.29
CA ASP A 140 -1.66 -15.60 8.17
C ASP A 140 -1.11 -14.17 7.99
N HIS A 141 0.21 -14.05 7.89
CA HIS A 141 0.92 -12.78 7.70
C HIS A 141 1.61 -12.74 6.33
N TYR A 142 1.29 -11.71 5.54
CA TYR A 142 1.85 -11.47 4.21
C TYR A 142 2.47 -10.08 4.12
N PHE A 143 3.52 -9.97 3.31
CA PHE A 143 4.16 -8.70 3.05
C PHE A 143 4.84 -8.63 1.68
N PHE A 144 5.03 -7.42 1.19
CA PHE A 144 5.77 -7.09 -0.03
C PHE A 144 7.08 -6.41 0.30
N LEU A 145 8.12 -6.73 -0.46
CA LEU A 145 9.28 -5.85 -0.60
C LEU A 145 9.02 -4.85 -1.72
N VAL A 146 8.81 -3.60 -1.35
CA VAL A 146 8.50 -2.51 -2.26
C VAL A 146 9.76 -1.72 -2.60
N PRO A 147 10.11 -1.52 -3.88
CA PRO A 147 11.22 -0.66 -4.26
C PRO A 147 10.96 0.79 -3.87
N SER A 148 11.91 1.43 -3.20
CA SER A 148 11.80 2.82 -2.77
C SER A 148 11.49 3.82 -3.89
N ILE A 149 12.00 3.56 -5.09
CA ILE A 149 11.72 4.37 -6.28
C ILE A 149 10.24 4.37 -6.62
N ASP A 150 9.50 3.28 -6.42
CA ASP A 150 8.08 3.21 -6.78
C ASP A 150 7.16 3.90 -5.78
N MET A 151 7.70 4.26 -4.61
CA MET A 151 7.04 5.04 -3.56
C MET A 151 7.56 6.47 -3.46
N TYR A 152 8.52 6.88 -4.31
CA TYR A 152 9.13 8.22 -4.26
C TYR A 152 9.62 8.63 -2.85
N ILE A 153 10.17 7.66 -2.11
CA ILE A 153 10.69 7.87 -0.76
C ILE A 153 12.17 7.56 -0.77
N ASP A 154 12.99 8.47 -0.28
CA ASP A 154 14.38 8.17 0.06
C ASP A 154 14.41 7.29 1.32
N CYS A 155 14.69 6.01 1.13
CA CYS A 155 14.63 4.97 2.15
C CYS A 155 15.89 5.02 3.05
N ASN A 156 16.03 6.13 3.77
CA ASN A 156 17.13 6.43 4.67
C ASN A 156 16.62 6.51 6.13
N PRO A 157 17.34 5.95 7.12
CA PRO A 157 16.93 6.01 8.53
C PRO A 157 16.63 7.42 9.06
N SER A 158 17.28 8.45 8.54
CA SER A 158 17.02 9.85 8.92
C SER A 158 15.64 10.36 8.51
N ASN A 159 15.00 9.69 7.54
CA ASN A 159 13.64 9.99 7.07
C ASN A 159 12.57 9.19 7.82
N PHE A 160 12.96 8.33 8.77
CA PHE A 160 12.02 7.47 9.49
C PHE A 160 11.62 8.05 10.85
N ILE A 161 10.44 7.64 11.29
CA ILE A 161 9.94 7.73 12.65
C ILE A 161 9.55 6.32 13.09
N ARG A 162 9.70 6.00 14.37
CA ARG A 162 9.25 4.71 14.89
C ARG A 162 7.93 4.88 15.62
N SER A 163 7.00 3.96 15.40
CA SER A 163 5.80 3.86 16.22
C SER A 163 6.16 3.49 17.67
N PRO A 164 5.22 3.60 18.63
CA PRO A 164 5.45 3.14 20.00
C PRO A 164 5.85 1.65 20.10
N ARG A 165 5.51 0.83 19.09
CA ARG A 165 5.95 -0.58 18.99
C ARG A 165 7.31 -0.77 18.31
N GLY A 166 7.90 0.30 17.78
CA GLY A 166 9.22 0.27 17.16
C GLY A 166 9.22 0.02 15.65
N LEU A 167 8.04 -0.07 15.01
CA LEU A 167 7.92 -0.22 13.56
C LEU A 167 8.40 1.06 12.85
N PRO A 168 9.26 0.97 11.82
CA PRO A 168 9.75 2.14 11.10
C PRO A 168 8.72 2.61 10.06
N TYR A 169 8.34 3.88 10.12
CA TYR A 169 7.47 4.55 9.16
C TYR A 169 8.20 5.76 8.56
N PRO A 170 7.88 6.19 7.33
CA PRO A 170 8.35 7.48 6.84
C PRO A 170 7.81 8.60 7.75
N LYS A 171 8.62 9.61 8.05
CA LYS A 171 8.15 10.84 8.71
C LYS A 171 7.00 11.47 7.92
N LEU A 172 6.07 12.14 8.62
CA LEU A 172 4.84 12.64 8.03
C LEU A 172 5.10 13.55 6.81
N ASN A 173 6.05 14.46 6.92
CA ASN A 173 6.43 15.35 5.82
C ASN A 173 7.04 14.59 4.63
N VAL A 174 7.82 13.54 4.86
CA VAL A 174 8.38 12.69 3.81
C VAL A 174 7.26 11.94 3.08
N PHE A 175 6.30 11.40 3.83
CA PHE A 175 5.19 10.64 3.25
C PHE A 175 4.26 11.53 2.42
N ILE A 176 3.83 12.68 2.98
CA ILE A 176 2.98 13.64 2.25
C ILE A 176 3.70 14.20 1.02
N GLN A 177 5.00 14.50 1.13
CA GLN A 177 5.78 15.00 0.00
C GLN A 177 5.82 13.97 -1.14
N SER A 178 6.00 12.68 -0.81
CA SER A 178 5.88 11.59 -1.79
C SER A 178 4.50 11.58 -2.48
N CYS A 179 3.40 11.69 -1.73
CA CYS A 179 2.06 11.73 -2.33
C CYS A 179 1.88 12.91 -3.30
N LEU A 180 2.41 14.10 -2.95
CA LEU A 180 2.38 15.29 -3.80
C LEU A 180 3.21 15.10 -5.07
N ASP A 181 4.44 14.60 -4.93
CA ASP A 181 5.36 14.43 -6.06
C ASP A 181 4.90 13.32 -7.01
N THR A 182 4.16 12.33 -6.52
CA THR A 182 3.62 11.21 -7.32
C THR A 182 2.20 11.41 -7.83
N TYR A 183 1.55 12.52 -7.47
CA TYR A 183 0.13 12.76 -7.73
C TYR A 183 -0.79 11.66 -7.15
N ASP A 184 -0.45 11.09 -5.99
CA ASP A 184 -1.30 10.13 -5.30
C ASP A 184 -2.37 10.85 -4.47
N MET A 185 -3.40 11.35 -5.17
CA MET A 185 -4.49 12.11 -4.55
C MET A 185 -5.31 11.28 -3.56
N LEU A 186 -5.36 9.96 -3.72
CA LEU A 186 -6.09 9.09 -2.80
C LEU A 186 -5.36 9.04 -1.45
N GLN A 187 -4.08 8.68 -1.46
CA GLN A 187 -3.28 8.62 -0.24
C GLN A 187 -3.12 10.00 0.39
N LEU A 188 -3.00 11.06 -0.43
CA LEU A 188 -2.92 12.42 0.06
C LEU A 188 -4.18 12.85 0.82
N CYS A 189 -5.39 12.54 0.30
CA CYS A 189 -6.63 12.76 1.04
C CYS A 189 -6.64 12.00 2.36
N ASP A 190 -6.30 10.71 2.32
CA ASP A 190 -6.38 9.85 3.49
C ASP A 190 -5.44 10.27 4.61
N VAL A 191 -4.20 10.66 4.29
CA VAL A 191 -3.22 11.11 5.30
C VAL A 191 -3.60 12.49 5.84
N ILE A 192 -4.14 13.39 5.00
CA ILE A 192 -4.65 14.68 5.47
C ILE A 192 -5.82 14.47 6.43
N ASP A 193 -6.73 13.56 6.11
CA ASP A 193 -7.87 13.24 6.97
C ASP A 193 -7.43 12.50 8.23
N GLY A 194 -6.48 11.57 8.14
CA GLY A 194 -5.95 10.85 9.30
C GLY A 194 -5.20 11.74 10.28
N THR A 195 -4.56 12.81 9.82
CA THR A 195 -3.72 13.66 10.68
C THR A 195 -4.35 14.98 11.08
N ASP A 196 -5.38 15.43 10.35
CA ASP A 196 -6.04 16.74 10.52
C ASP A 196 -5.07 17.94 10.51
N ILE A 197 -3.91 17.80 9.89
CA ILE A 197 -2.92 18.87 9.75
C ILE A 197 -3.50 20.12 9.07
N SER A 198 -2.97 21.27 9.47
CA SER A 198 -3.38 22.58 8.96
C SER A 198 -2.72 22.92 7.64
N GLU A 199 -3.27 23.91 6.93
CA GLU A 199 -2.67 24.40 5.68
C GLU A 199 -1.26 24.98 5.94
N GLU A 200 -1.12 25.74 7.03
CA GLU A 200 0.14 26.34 7.50
C GLU A 200 1.20 25.28 7.81
N TRP A 201 0.80 24.13 8.34
CA TRP A 201 1.74 23.03 8.58
C TRP A 201 2.43 22.62 7.28
N GLY A 202 1.69 22.52 6.17
CA GLY A 202 2.27 22.16 4.87
C GLY A 202 3.22 23.22 4.33
N GLU A 203 2.89 24.50 4.51
CA GLU A 203 3.77 25.61 4.12
C GLU A 203 5.12 25.58 4.84
N ASN A 204 5.13 25.15 6.10
CA ASN A 204 6.33 25.09 6.93
C ASN A 204 7.13 23.79 6.77
N ASN A 205 6.53 22.70 6.31
CA ASN A 205 7.12 21.36 6.34
C ASN A 205 7.30 20.68 4.98
N LEU A 206 6.66 21.19 3.92
CA LEU A 206 6.65 20.58 2.59
C LEU A 206 7.30 21.48 1.54
N ASN A 207 7.83 20.88 0.49
CA ASN A 207 8.23 21.60 -0.71
C ASN A 207 7.05 21.70 -1.68
N LEU A 208 6.26 22.75 -1.49
CA LEU A 208 5.09 23.07 -2.30
C LEU A 208 5.42 23.83 -3.61
N ASN A 209 6.70 24.08 -3.89
CA ASN A 209 7.09 24.79 -5.10
C ASN A 209 7.11 23.86 -6.31
N GLY A 210 6.61 24.36 -7.44
CA GLY A 210 6.57 23.63 -8.70
C GLY A 210 5.49 22.56 -8.74
N THR A 211 5.73 21.54 -9.55
CA THR A 211 4.72 20.53 -9.89
C THR A 211 5.15 19.12 -9.48
N ASN A 212 4.24 18.16 -9.57
CA ASN A 212 4.55 16.74 -9.41
C ASN A 212 5.61 16.26 -10.42
N ASP A 213 6.27 15.15 -10.11
CA ASP A 213 7.36 14.58 -10.91
C ASP A 213 6.84 13.70 -12.05
N ILE A 214 6.74 14.31 -13.23
CA ILE A 214 6.27 13.65 -14.45
C ILE A 214 7.31 12.66 -14.99
N GLU A 215 8.60 12.92 -14.81
CA GLU A 215 9.65 12.04 -15.32
C GLU A 215 9.68 10.73 -14.54
N TRP A 216 9.49 10.81 -13.22
CA TRP A 216 9.23 9.64 -12.40
C TRP A 216 8.00 8.86 -12.88
N ALA A 217 6.88 9.54 -13.14
CA ALA A 217 5.65 8.88 -13.58
C ALA A 217 5.84 8.14 -14.92
N LYS A 218 6.51 8.77 -15.89
CA LYS A 218 6.87 8.16 -17.17
C LYS A 218 7.76 6.93 -16.98
N GLU A 219 8.78 7.01 -16.13
CA GLU A 219 9.71 5.90 -15.89
C GLU A 219 9.02 4.75 -15.13
N LYS A 220 8.12 5.03 -14.18
CA LYS A 220 7.26 4.00 -13.53
C LYS A 220 6.34 3.31 -14.53
N ASN A 221 5.68 4.08 -15.41
CA ASN A 221 4.86 3.51 -16.48
C ASN A 221 5.68 2.66 -17.46
N LYS A 222 6.91 3.08 -17.77
CA LYS A 222 7.83 2.30 -18.62
C LYS A 222 8.28 1.00 -17.94
N ARG A 223 8.56 1.00 -16.64
CA ARG A 223 8.83 -0.23 -15.86
C ARG A 223 7.65 -1.20 -15.93
N GLY A 224 6.42 -0.72 -15.71
CA GLY A 224 5.22 -1.55 -15.80
C GLY A 224 4.99 -2.12 -17.21
N LYS A 225 5.19 -1.32 -18.26
CA LYS A 225 5.16 -1.80 -19.66
C LYS A 225 6.20 -2.88 -19.93
N LYS A 226 7.42 -2.73 -19.41
CA LYS A 226 8.54 -3.67 -19.58
C LYS A 226 8.28 -5.01 -18.87
N PHE A 227 7.63 -4.99 -17.70
CA PHE A 227 7.24 -6.21 -17.00
C PHE A 227 6.29 -7.07 -17.86
N GLY A 228 5.44 -6.42 -18.66
CA GLY A 228 4.59 -7.09 -19.62
C GLY A 228 3.38 -7.77 -18.99
N GLY A 229 2.90 -8.84 -19.64
CA GLY A 229 1.72 -9.58 -19.19
C GLY A 229 0.39 -8.88 -19.48
N LYS A 230 -0.68 -9.37 -18.83
CA LYS A 230 -2.06 -8.93 -19.06
C LYS A 230 -2.27 -7.41 -18.87
N TRP A 231 -1.39 -6.77 -18.10
CA TRP A 231 -1.54 -5.38 -17.65
C TRP A 231 -0.50 -4.43 -18.24
N ALA A 232 0.26 -4.86 -19.25
CA ALA A 232 1.32 -4.06 -19.86
C ALA A 232 0.88 -2.67 -20.36
N HIS A 233 -0.42 -2.47 -20.62
CA HIS A 233 -1.00 -1.22 -21.10
C HIS A 233 -1.76 -0.42 -20.02
N GLY A 234 -1.72 -0.87 -18.76
CA GLY A 234 -2.35 -0.16 -17.65
C GLY A 234 -1.60 1.13 -17.25
N PRO A 235 -2.30 2.18 -16.79
CA PRO A 235 -1.66 3.34 -16.18
C PRO A 235 -1.18 3.02 -14.75
N PHE A 236 0.15 3.00 -14.54
CA PHE A 236 0.79 2.75 -13.24
C PHE A 236 1.19 4.02 -12.50
N ALA A 237 1.17 5.16 -13.18
CA ALA A 237 1.36 6.49 -12.62
C ALA A 237 0.68 7.53 -13.53
N TRP A 238 0.29 8.66 -12.94
CA TRP A 238 -0.32 9.75 -13.69
C TRP A 238 0.76 10.68 -14.26
N GLU A 239 0.79 10.87 -15.58
CA GLU A 239 1.84 11.64 -16.29
C GLU A 239 1.47 13.10 -16.54
N GLY A 240 0.34 13.59 -16.03
CA GLY A 240 0.00 14.99 -16.19
C GLY A 240 0.77 15.87 -15.20
N GLN A 241 0.64 17.18 -15.39
CA GLN A 241 1.26 18.17 -14.54
C GLN A 241 0.23 18.84 -13.62
N LYS A 242 0.55 18.93 -12.33
CA LYS A 242 -0.24 19.61 -11.30
C LYS A 242 0.65 20.37 -10.35
N ASP A 243 0.18 21.57 -9.98
CA ASP A 243 0.84 22.42 -9.01
C ASP A 243 0.69 21.83 -7.60
N LYS A 244 1.81 21.67 -6.90
CA LYS A 244 1.83 21.02 -5.57
C LYS A 244 1.11 21.84 -4.51
N ARG A 245 1.24 23.16 -4.58
CA ARG A 245 0.57 24.07 -3.66
C ARG A 245 -0.94 24.06 -3.87
N GLU A 246 -1.40 24.10 -5.12
CA GLU A 246 -2.82 23.99 -5.46
C GLU A 246 -3.42 22.67 -4.95
N MET A 247 -2.74 21.54 -5.18
CA MET A 247 -3.17 20.24 -4.66
C MET A 247 -3.30 20.25 -3.14
N TRP A 248 -2.25 20.68 -2.44
CA TRP A 248 -2.21 20.76 -0.99
C TRP A 248 -3.34 21.62 -0.43
N GLN A 249 -3.42 22.88 -0.87
CA GLN A 249 -4.40 23.83 -0.36
C GLN A 249 -5.83 23.39 -0.64
N THR A 250 -6.09 22.82 -1.82
CA THR A 250 -7.43 22.32 -2.18
C THR A 250 -7.86 21.21 -1.22
N LEU A 251 -7.00 20.22 -0.97
CA LEU A 251 -7.37 19.07 -0.15
C LEU A 251 -7.50 19.40 1.34
N VAL A 252 -6.64 20.26 1.87
CA VAL A 252 -6.71 20.67 3.28
C VAL A 252 -7.93 21.56 3.55
N ARG A 253 -8.27 22.48 2.65
CA ARG A 253 -9.45 23.35 2.80
C ARG A 253 -10.78 22.62 2.65
N THR A 254 -10.78 21.45 2.04
CA THR A 254 -12.00 20.66 1.75
C THR A 254 -12.12 19.39 2.60
N LYS A 255 -11.39 19.30 3.73
CA LYS A 255 -11.49 18.17 4.68
C LYS A 255 -12.94 17.85 5.08
N GLU A 256 -13.69 18.89 5.43
CA GLU A 256 -15.09 18.74 5.86
C GLU A 256 -16.02 18.21 4.75
N ASP A 257 -15.69 18.43 3.48
CA ASP A 257 -16.50 17.97 2.35
C ASP A 257 -16.42 16.45 2.16
N ARG A 258 -15.43 15.79 2.80
CA ARG A 258 -15.22 14.34 2.76
C ARG A 258 -15.98 13.58 3.86
N LEU A 259 -16.65 14.30 4.76
CA LEU A 259 -17.54 13.70 5.74
C LEU A 259 -18.78 13.13 5.05
N ASP A 260 -19.21 11.96 5.50
CA ASP A 260 -20.40 11.25 5.02
C ASP A 260 -21.38 10.95 6.16
N TRP A 261 -22.42 10.17 5.85
CA TRP A 261 -23.46 9.83 6.81
C TRP A 261 -22.97 8.95 7.98
N THR A 262 -21.78 8.35 7.88
CA THR A 262 -21.13 7.56 8.95
C THR A 262 -20.21 8.40 9.83
N THR A 263 -19.89 9.63 9.41
CA THR A 263 -18.93 10.54 10.07
C THR A 263 -19.60 11.87 10.41
N PRO A 264 -20.47 11.90 11.44
CA PRO A 264 -21.27 13.08 11.74
C PRO A 264 -20.40 14.24 12.28
N ARG A 265 -20.69 15.46 11.79
CA ARG A 265 -19.89 16.69 12.00
C ARG A 265 -19.78 17.16 13.46
N ASP A 266 -20.68 16.72 14.32
CA ASP A 266 -20.65 17.00 15.75
C ASP A 266 -19.55 16.19 16.46
N ILE A 267 -19.18 15.03 15.92
CA ILE A 267 -18.21 14.08 16.50
C ILE A 267 -16.86 14.13 15.76
N PHE A 268 -16.88 14.24 14.43
CA PHE A 268 -15.68 14.18 13.57
C PHE A 268 -15.21 15.55 13.10
N VAL A 269 -13.89 15.72 12.94
CA VAL A 269 -13.25 16.88 12.29
C VAL A 269 -12.93 16.58 10.83
N THR A 270 -12.55 15.34 10.53
CA THR A 270 -12.25 14.83 9.18
C THR A 270 -12.89 13.46 9.00
N GLN A 271 -12.74 12.86 7.82
CA GLN A 271 -13.24 11.49 7.56
C GLN A 271 -12.74 10.45 8.57
N TYR A 272 -11.57 10.67 9.20
CA TYR A 272 -10.95 9.68 10.10
C TYR A 272 -10.69 10.17 11.51
N ARG A 273 -10.87 11.47 11.80
CA ARG A 273 -10.49 12.05 13.08
C ARG A 273 -11.68 12.51 13.91
N LEU A 274 -11.75 12.00 15.13
CA LEU A 274 -12.65 12.50 16.15
C LEU A 274 -12.11 13.82 16.72
N LYS A 275 -13.01 14.65 17.23
CA LYS A 275 -12.64 15.85 17.99
C LYS A 275 -11.86 15.46 19.24
N ASP A 276 -10.86 16.26 19.57
CA ASP A 276 -10.06 16.18 20.80
C ASP A 276 -9.24 14.90 20.99
N GLU A 277 -9.08 14.07 19.95
CA GLU A 277 -8.19 12.92 20.03
C GLU A 277 -6.71 13.30 19.91
N PRO A 278 -5.80 12.61 20.62
CA PRO A 278 -4.36 12.78 20.41
C PRO A 278 -3.95 12.35 18.99
N ASP A 279 -2.78 12.81 18.55
CA ASP A 279 -2.22 12.43 17.26
C ASP A 279 -2.04 10.91 17.16
N PRO A 280 -2.57 10.25 16.12
CA PRO A 280 -2.64 8.78 16.04
C PRO A 280 -1.28 8.08 16.18
N TRP A 281 -0.24 8.66 15.59
CA TRP A 281 1.12 8.10 15.59
C TRP A 281 1.85 8.22 16.94
N THR A 282 1.23 8.84 17.94
CA THR A 282 1.77 8.98 19.30
C THR A 282 1.21 7.97 20.29
N VAL A 283 0.17 7.22 19.90
CA VAL A 283 -0.56 6.29 20.76
C VAL A 283 -0.19 4.84 20.41
N LEU A 284 -0.12 3.98 21.41
CA LEU A 284 0.10 2.54 21.20
C LEU A 284 -1.10 1.94 20.46
N SER A 285 -0.83 1.25 19.35
CA SER A 285 -1.85 0.64 18.50
C SER A 285 -1.48 -0.80 18.17
N ASP A 286 -2.48 -1.67 18.05
CA ASP A 286 -2.30 -3.03 17.57
C ASP A 286 -2.11 -3.09 16.05
N ARG A 287 -2.35 -1.97 15.35
CA ARG A 287 -2.35 -1.88 13.89
C ARG A 287 -1.09 -1.19 13.33
N SER A 288 -0.27 -0.58 14.18
CA SER A 288 0.89 0.25 13.84
C SER A 288 1.87 0.46 14.99
#